data_AF-M1F671-F1
#
_entry.id   AF-M1F671-F1
#
_cell.length_a   1.000
_cell.length_b   1.000
_cell.length_c   1.000
_cell.angle_alpha   90.00
_cell.angle_beta   90.00
_cell.angle_gamma   90.00
#
_symmetry.space_group_name_H-M   'P 1'
#
loop_
_entity.id
_entity.type
_entity.pdbx_description
1 polymer ?
#
loop_
_entity_poly.entity_id
_entity_poly.type
_entity_poly.pdbx_seq_one_letter_code
_entity_poly.pdbx_strand_id
1 'polypeptide(L)'
;RGCPRGASYSWYIYSANRLKYPKVRQQLMKLWREAKAAHKDPVKAWESIVTDPVKAKSYKERRGLGGFIRASWDEVNELIAASNVYTTKTYGPDRVTGFSPIPAMSMVSYAAGARYLSLIGGNCLSFYDWYCDLPPASPQIWGEQTDV
;
A
#
# COMPACT_ATOMS: atom_id res chain seq x y z
N ARG A 1 0.17 -27.06 15.97
CA ARG A 1 -0.01 -25.87 16.85
C ARG A 1 1.36 -25.48 17.40
N GLY A 2 1.62 -24.22 17.71
CA GLY A 2 2.90 -23.78 18.32
C GLY A 2 4.13 -23.96 17.42
N CYS A 3 5.03 -22.97 17.41
CA CYS A 3 6.34 -23.09 16.77
C CYS A 3 7.28 -22.04 17.38
N PRO A 4 8.62 -22.18 17.28
CA PRO A 4 9.56 -21.22 17.85
C PRO A 4 9.38 -19.80 17.29
N ARG A 5 8.87 -19.66 16.07
CA ARG A 5 8.57 -18.35 15.45
C ARG A 5 7.39 -17.66 16.13
N GLY A 6 6.33 -18.41 16.46
CA GLY A 6 5.19 -17.89 17.20
C GLY A 6 5.55 -17.57 18.66
N ALA A 7 6.41 -18.38 19.27
CA ALA A 7 6.84 -18.19 20.66
C ALA A 7 7.63 -16.88 20.89
N SER A 8 8.31 -16.37 19.87
CA SER A 8 9.09 -15.13 19.97
C SER A 8 8.34 -13.87 19.53
N TYR A 9 7.06 -13.98 19.10
CA TYR A 9 6.33 -12.84 18.53
C TYR A 9 6.13 -11.67 19.51
N SER A 10 6.08 -11.94 20.82
CA SER A 10 5.95 -10.91 21.86
C SER A 10 7.06 -9.85 21.82
N TRP A 11 8.24 -10.21 21.27
CA TRP A 11 9.35 -9.28 21.07
C TRP A 11 8.95 -8.04 20.27
N TYR A 12 8.09 -8.18 19.25
CA TYR A 12 7.73 -7.08 18.36
C TYR A 12 6.91 -5.96 19.03
N ILE A 13 6.27 -6.20 20.17
CA ILE A 13 5.33 -5.25 20.75
C ILE A 13 6.04 -3.96 21.16
N TYR A 14 7.21 -4.08 21.79
CA TYR A 14 8.00 -2.95 22.32
C TYR A 14 9.45 -2.93 21.83
N SER A 15 9.85 -3.77 20.86
CA SER A 15 11.21 -3.75 20.34
C SER A 15 11.58 -2.40 19.71
N ALA A 16 12.89 -2.17 19.60
CA ALA A 16 13.44 -0.99 18.95
C ALA A 16 12.98 -0.80 17.49
N ASN A 17 12.47 -1.86 16.85
CA ASN A 17 12.03 -1.84 15.46
C ASN A 17 10.52 -1.63 15.27
N ARG A 18 9.75 -1.43 16.36
CA ARG A 18 8.30 -1.20 16.28
C ARG A 18 7.98 0.11 15.56
N LEU A 19 7.08 0.05 14.57
CA LEU A 19 6.47 1.24 13.98
C LEU A 19 5.45 1.84 14.95
N LYS A 20 5.71 3.08 15.41
CA LYS A 20 4.88 3.80 16.39
C LYS A 20 4.01 4.90 15.78
N TYR A 21 4.42 5.45 14.63
CA TYR A 21 3.77 6.59 14.00
C TYR A 21 3.75 6.41 12.47
N PRO A 22 2.81 7.07 11.77
CA PRO A 22 2.90 7.24 10.33
C PRO A 22 4.25 7.84 9.94
N LYS A 23 4.86 7.29 8.90
CA LYS A 23 6.14 7.75 8.37
C LYS A 23 6.00 8.04 6.89
N VAL A 24 6.56 9.17 6.45
CA VAL A 24 6.61 9.54 5.04
C VAL A 24 8.04 9.97 4.69
N ARG A 25 8.43 9.78 3.43
CA ARG A 25 9.73 10.26 2.96
C ARG A 25 9.77 11.79 3.04
N GLN A 26 10.81 12.33 3.67
CA GLN A 26 10.97 13.79 3.87
C GLN A 26 10.82 14.58 2.57
N GLN A 27 11.45 14.10 1.49
CA GLN A 27 11.40 14.76 0.18
C GLN A 27 9.97 14.86 -0.37
N LEU A 28 9.17 13.79 -0.25
CA LEU A 28 7.77 13.82 -0.67
C LEU A 28 6.95 14.76 0.22
N MET A 29 7.19 14.72 1.53
CA MET A 29 6.43 15.53 2.47
C MET A 29 6.70 17.03 2.31
N LYS A 30 7.94 17.41 1.97
CA LYS A 30 8.29 18.79 1.60
C LYS A 30 7.45 19.25 0.41
N LEU A 31 7.47 18.49 -0.69
CA LEU A 31 6.69 18.80 -1.90
C LEU A 31 5.19 18.86 -1.61
N TRP A 32 4.68 17.93 -0.80
CA TRP A 32 3.27 17.87 -0.42
C TRP A 32 2.81 19.13 0.29
N ARG A 33 3.56 19.57 1.31
CA ARG A 33 3.22 20.77 2.09
C ARG A 33 3.34 22.05 1.26
N GLU A 34 4.36 22.15 0.41
CA GLU A 34 4.51 23.27 -0.54
C GLU A 34 3.34 23.32 -1.53
N ALA A 35 2.94 22.16 -2.08
CA ALA A 35 1.80 22.08 -3.00
C ALA A 35 0.47 22.42 -2.30
N LYS A 36 0.25 21.96 -1.07
CA LYS A 36 -0.93 22.31 -0.27
C LYS A 36 -1.01 23.80 0.05
N ALA A 37 0.12 24.49 0.19
CA ALA A 37 0.13 25.95 0.38
C ALA A 37 -0.32 26.68 -0.90
N ALA A 38 0.00 26.14 -2.08
CA ALA A 38 -0.39 26.71 -3.37
C ALA A 38 -1.81 26.30 -3.82
N HIS A 39 -2.29 25.12 -3.41
CA HIS A 39 -3.55 24.55 -3.86
C HIS A 39 -4.44 24.17 -2.67
N LYS A 40 -5.63 24.79 -2.58
CA LYS A 40 -6.64 24.44 -1.56
C LYS A 40 -7.20 23.02 -1.73
N ASP A 41 -7.32 22.56 -2.98
CA ASP A 41 -7.78 21.21 -3.30
C ASP A 41 -6.60 20.23 -3.24
N PRO A 42 -6.63 19.21 -2.36
CA PRO A 42 -5.52 18.26 -2.22
C PRO A 42 -5.30 17.40 -3.47
N VAL A 43 -6.34 17.17 -4.29
CA VAL A 43 -6.21 16.44 -5.56
C VAL A 43 -5.37 17.25 -6.56
N LYS A 44 -5.60 18.56 -6.64
CA LYS A 44 -4.79 19.47 -7.46
C LYS A 44 -3.37 19.64 -6.91
N ALA A 45 -3.22 19.60 -5.58
CA ALA A 45 -1.89 19.61 -4.95
C ALA A 45 -1.08 18.35 -5.36
N TRP A 46 -1.72 17.18 -5.37
CA TRP A 46 -1.07 15.95 -5.83
C TRP A 46 -0.74 16.00 -7.33
N GLU A 47 -1.69 16.45 -8.14
CA GLU A 47 -1.51 16.65 -9.58
C GLU A 47 -0.27 17.49 -9.90
N SER A 48 -0.05 18.61 -9.21
CA SER A 48 1.09 19.51 -9.46
C SER A 48 2.46 18.94 -9.05
N ILE A 49 2.47 17.83 -8.29
CA ILE A 49 3.68 17.08 -7.93
C ILE A 49 3.94 15.97 -8.95
N VAL A 50 2.91 15.18 -9.26
CA VAL A 50 3.08 13.94 -10.04
C VAL A 50 3.21 14.20 -11.54
N THR A 51 2.64 15.30 -12.05
CA THR A 51 2.74 15.70 -13.46
C THR A 51 4.06 16.44 -13.77
N ASP A 52 4.74 16.96 -12.76
CA ASP A 52 6.07 17.55 -12.90
C ASP A 52 7.15 16.45 -12.84
N PRO A 53 7.85 16.16 -13.94
CA PRO A 53 8.83 15.07 -13.97
C PRO A 53 10.02 15.31 -13.03
N VAL A 54 10.40 16.57 -12.78
CA VAL A 54 11.51 16.92 -11.88
C VAL A 54 11.11 16.65 -10.44
N LYS A 55 9.93 17.12 -10.02
CA LYS A 55 9.40 16.85 -8.67
C LYS A 55 9.17 15.36 -8.47
N ALA A 56 8.52 14.68 -9.42
CA ALA A 56 8.23 13.26 -9.33
C ALA A 56 9.49 12.41 -9.22
N LYS A 57 10.52 12.71 -10.02
CA LYS A 57 11.83 12.04 -9.94
C LYS A 57 12.48 12.25 -8.56
N SER A 58 12.44 13.48 -8.05
CA SER A 58 13.15 13.85 -6.81
C SER A 58 12.79 13.01 -5.58
N TYR A 59 11.51 12.63 -5.41
CA TYR A 59 11.10 11.80 -4.27
C TYR A 59 11.19 10.29 -4.58
N LYS A 60 11.03 9.89 -5.85
CA LYS A 60 11.10 8.48 -6.28
C LYS A 60 12.53 7.93 -6.16
N GLU A 61 13.55 8.70 -6.51
CA GLU A 61 14.96 8.30 -6.39
C GLU A 61 15.43 8.14 -4.93
N ARG A 62 14.67 8.67 -3.97
CA ARG A 62 14.96 8.52 -2.53
C ARG A 62 14.31 7.27 -1.91
N ARG A 63 13.68 6.40 -2.69
CA ARG A 63 13.13 5.12 -2.19
C ARG A 63 14.29 4.20 -1.79
N GLY A 64 14.23 3.65 -0.57
CA GLY A 64 15.31 2.80 -0.02
C GLY A 64 16.49 3.55 0.63
N LEU A 65 16.56 4.88 0.52
CA LEU A 65 17.74 5.68 0.93
C LEU A 65 17.56 6.45 2.26
N GLY A 66 16.73 5.95 3.18
CA GLY A 66 16.49 6.63 4.47
C GLY A 66 15.72 7.96 4.37
N GLY A 67 15.74 8.79 5.42
CA GLY A 67 15.04 10.08 5.44
C GLY A 67 13.52 9.96 5.64
N PHE A 68 13.08 9.04 6.50
CA PHE A 68 11.69 9.02 6.96
C PHE A 68 11.50 10.05 8.07
N ILE A 69 10.42 10.82 7.97
CA ILE A 69 9.97 11.71 9.04
C ILE A 69 8.63 11.23 9.58
N ARG A 70 8.34 11.61 10.83
CA ARG A 70 7.04 11.38 11.46
C ARG A 70 5.97 12.25 10.77
N ALA A 71 4.80 11.68 10.53
CA ALA A 71 3.61 12.36 10.03
C ALA A 71 2.41 12.09 10.96
N SER A 72 1.30 12.78 10.73
CA SER A 72 0.00 12.50 11.37
C SER A 72 -0.87 11.60 10.49
N TRP A 73 -1.88 10.97 11.07
CA TRP A 73 -2.87 10.20 10.31
C TRP A 73 -3.64 11.08 9.32
N ASP A 74 -4.06 12.28 9.73
CA ASP A 74 -4.78 13.21 8.86
C ASP A 74 -3.97 13.57 7.61
N GLU A 75 -2.68 13.86 7.79
CA GLU A 75 -1.79 14.26 6.68
C GLU A 75 -1.58 13.11 5.68
N VAL A 76 -1.39 11.88 6.16
CA VAL A 76 -1.18 10.73 5.25
C VAL A 76 -2.48 10.25 4.61
N ASN A 77 -3.61 10.32 5.32
CA ASN A 77 -4.91 9.92 4.79
C ASN A 77 -5.35 10.83 3.65
N GLU A 78 -5.19 12.15 3.81
CA GLU A 78 -5.50 13.12 2.76
C GLU A 78 -4.59 12.96 1.54
N LEU A 79 -3.28 12.75 1.74
CA LEU A 79 -2.33 12.51 0.65
C LEU A 79 -2.70 11.23 -0.13
N ILE A 80 -2.95 10.12 0.56
CA ILE A 80 -3.31 8.83 -0.06
C ILE A 80 -4.63 8.97 -0.82
N ALA A 81 -5.65 9.59 -0.21
CA ALA A 81 -6.94 9.79 -0.86
C ALA A 81 -6.82 10.68 -2.10
N ALA A 82 -6.09 11.79 -2.02
CA ALA A 82 -5.84 12.68 -3.15
C ALA A 82 -5.12 11.96 -4.30
N SER A 83 -4.10 11.16 -3.98
CA SER A 83 -3.39 10.34 -4.96
C SER A 83 -4.32 9.33 -5.65
N ASN A 84 -5.18 8.66 -4.89
CA ASN A 84 -6.13 7.68 -5.44
C ASN A 84 -7.17 8.36 -6.31
N VAL A 85 -7.79 9.46 -5.84
CA VAL A 85 -8.78 10.22 -6.63
C VAL A 85 -8.18 10.73 -7.93
N TYR A 86 -7.00 11.34 -7.90
CA TYR A 86 -6.31 11.80 -9.11
C TYR A 86 -6.05 10.63 -10.07
N THR A 87 -5.50 9.52 -9.57
CA THR A 87 -5.14 8.37 -10.39
C THR A 87 -6.38 7.76 -11.05
N THR A 88 -7.44 7.53 -10.27
CA THR A 88 -8.72 7.00 -10.76
C THR A 88 -9.34 7.92 -11.79
N LYS A 89 -9.37 9.23 -11.54
CA LYS A 89 -9.97 10.22 -12.45
C LYS A 89 -9.22 10.33 -13.77
N THR A 90 -7.88 10.32 -13.73
CA THR A 90 -7.04 10.61 -14.90
C THR A 90 -6.72 9.37 -15.72
N TYR A 91 -6.55 8.21 -15.08
CA TYR A 91 -6.04 7.00 -15.74
C TYR A 91 -6.95 5.78 -15.62
N GLY A 92 -8.00 5.85 -14.79
CA GLY A 92 -8.88 4.74 -14.49
C GLY A 92 -8.59 4.11 -13.12
N PRO A 93 -9.60 3.49 -12.48
CA PRO A 93 -9.49 2.96 -11.14
C PRO A 93 -8.54 1.76 -11.03
N ASP A 94 -8.39 1.01 -12.12
CA ASP A 94 -7.49 -0.14 -12.24
C ASP A 94 -5.98 0.22 -12.20
N ARG A 95 -5.64 1.52 -12.21
CA ARG A 95 -4.27 2.01 -11.92
C ARG A 95 -4.01 2.17 -10.42
N VAL A 96 -5.00 1.88 -9.57
CA VAL A 96 -4.85 1.75 -8.12
C VAL A 96 -4.91 0.26 -7.77
N THR A 97 -3.84 -0.25 -7.17
CA THR A 97 -3.65 -1.68 -6.94
C THR A 97 -3.23 -1.94 -5.50
N GLY A 98 -3.72 -3.04 -4.92
CA GLY A 98 -3.25 -3.56 -3.64
C GLY A 98 -2.77 -4.99 -3.74
N PHE A 99 -1.76 -5.30 -2.91
CA PHE A 99 -1.25 -6.64 -2.71
C PHE A 99 -1.39 -6.99 -1.22
N SER A 100 -2.20 -8.00 -0.93
CA SER A 100 -2.35 -8.57 0.41
C SER A 100 -2.56 -10.07 0.26
N PRO A 101 -1.72 -10.94 0.83
CA PRO A 101 -1.80 -12.37 0.62
C PRO A 101 -2.59 -13.09 1.72
N ILE A 102 -2.94 -14.36 1.48
CA ILE A 102 -3.41 -15.35 2.48
C ILE A 102 -4.48 -14.81 3.46
N PRO A 103 -5.73 -14.63 3.01
CA PRO A 103 -6.83 -14.18 3.87
C PRO A 103 -7.09 -15.11 5.06
N ALA A 104 -6.80 -16.41 4.94
CA ALA A 104 -7.03 -17.41 5.98
C ALA A 104 -6.28 -17.11 7.30
N MET A 105 -5.13 -16.40 7.24
CA MET A 105 -4.36 -16.07 8.44
C MET A 105 -4.95 -14.90 9.24
N SER A 106 -5.69 -13.99 8.58
CA SER A 106 -6.32 -12.83 9.23
C SER A 106 -7.41 -12.19 8.34
N MET A 107 -8.58 -12.83 8.29
CA MET A 107 -9.63 -12.56 7.29
C MET A 107 -10.05 -11.08 7.21
N VAL A 108 -10.33 -10.45 8.35
CA VAL A 108 -10.78 -9.04 8.38
C VAL A 108 -9.64 -8.08 8.04
N SER A 109 -8.41 -8.39 8.45
CA SER A 109 -7.23 -7.59 8.10
C SER A 109 -6.99 -7.58 6.58
N TYR A 110 -7.14 -8.74 5.92
CA TYR A 110 -7.13 -8.83 4.46
C TYR A 110 -8.30 -8.04 3.84
N ALA A 111 -9.52 -8.28 4.34
CA ALA A 111 -10.74 -7.71 3.78
C ALA A 111 -10.79 -6.18 3.88
N ALA A 112 -10.12 -5.57 4.87
CA ALA A 112 -10.06 -4.12 5.02
C ALA A 112 -9.53 -3.41 3.75
N GLY A 113 -8.39 -3.87 3.23
CA GLY A 113 -7.80 -3.31 2.00
C GLY A 113 -8.53 -3.75 0.75
N ALA A 114 -8.87 -5.04 0.64
CA ALA A 114 -9.55 -5.59 -0.52
C ALA A 114 -10.92 -4.92 -0.75
N ARG A 115 -11.71 -4.73 0.32
CA ARG A 115 -13.00 -4.05 0.24
C ARG A 115 -12.86 -2.61 -0.23
N TYR A 116 -11.91 -1.85 0.31
CA TYR A 116 -11.66 -0.48 -0.12
C TYR A 116 -11.35 -0.40 -1.62
N LEU A 117 -10.42 -1.24 -2.09
CA LEU A 117 -10.01 -1.27 -3.48
C LEU A 117 -11.16 -1.68 -4.41
N SER A 118 -11.86 -2.76 -4.08
CA SER A 118 -12.99 -3.23 -4.90
C SER A 118 -14.12 -2.20 -5.00
N LEU A 119 -14.40 -1.44 -3.92
CA LEU A 119 -15.41 -0.37 -3.94
C LEU A 119 -15.03 0.80 -4.85
N ILE A 120 -13.74 1.13 -4.96
CA ILE A 120 -13.26 2.19 -5.87
C ILE A 120 -12.93 1.67 -7.28
N GLY A 121 -13.08 0.36 -7.54
CA GLY A 121 -12.75 -0.29 -8.81
C GLY A 121 -11.26 -0.61 -9.00
N GLY A 122 -10.46 -0.61 -7.93
CA GLY A 122 -9.04 -0.94 -7.96
C GLY A 122 -8.76 -2.45 -8.02
N ASN A 123 -7.54 -2.79 -8.42
CA ASN A 123 -7.09 -4.17 -8.61
C ASN A 123 -6.67 -4.83 -7.29
N CYS A 124 -7.19 -6.03 -7.04
CA CYS A 124 -6.72 -6.92 -5.98
C CYS A 124 -5.82 -8.00 -6.59
N LEU A 125 -4.53 -7.96 -6.31
CA LEU A 125 -3.58 -8.92 -6.89
C LEU A 125 -3.69 -10.31 -6.24
N SER A 126 -3.49 -11.35 -7.04
CA SER A 126 -3.40 -12.73 -6.58
C SER A 126 -2.11 -12.98 -5.77
N PHE A 127 -2.07 -14.09 -5.03
CA PHE A 127 -0.93 -14.47 -4.21
C PHE A 127 -0.51 -15.93 -4.36
N TYR A 128 -1.45 -16.85 -4.61
CA TYR A 128 -1.20 -18.28 -4.48
C TYR A 128 -0.40 -18.84 -5.67
N ASP A 129 -0.78 -18.43 -6.88
CA ASP A 129 -0.01 -18.57 -8.10
C ASP A 129 1.33 -17.84 -8.04
N TRP A 130 1.33 -16.59 -7.55
CA TRP A 130 2.54 -15.77 -7.44
C TRP A 130 3.59 -16.37 -6.51
N TYR A 131 3.18 -16.97 -5.39
CA TYR A 131 4.07 -17.66 -4.47
C TYR A 131 4.50 -19.04 -4.93
N CYS A 132 3.98 -19.51 -6.08
CA CYS A 132 4.16 -20.88 -6.56
C CYS A 132 3.60 -21.92 -5.57
N ASP A 133 2.61 -21.51 -4.76
CA ASP A 133 1.91 -22.41 -3.84
C ASP A 133 0.71 -23.09 -4.54
N LEU A 134 0.18 -22.49 -5.62
CA LEU A 134 -0.80 -23.12 -6.51
C LEU A 134 -0.13 -24.27 -7.27
N PRO A 135 -0.51 -25.53 -7.06
CA PRO A 135 -0.02 -26.64 -7.85
C PRO A 135 -0.83 -26.73 -9.14
N PRO A 136 -0.31 -26.35 -10.33
CA PRO A 136 -1.13 -26.31 -11.55
C PRO A 136 -1.70 -27.67 -11.96
N ALA A 137 -1.09 -28.76 -11.48
CA ALA A 137 -1.61 -30.11 -11.62
C ALA A 137 -2.99 -30.30 -10.97
N SER A 138 -3.32 -29.59 -9.88
CA SER A 138 -4.61 -29.75 -9.21
C SER A 138 -5.79 -29.24 -10.05
N PRO A 139 -5.75 -28.00 -10.59
CA PRO A 139 -6.75 -27.56 -11.57
C PRO A 139 -6.79 -28.41 -12.84
N GLN A 140 -5.65 -28.94 -13.31
CA GLN A 140 -5.58 -29.76 -14.51
C GLN A 140 -6.26 -31.13 -14.37
N ILE A 141 -6.12 -31.77 -13.21
CA ILE A 141 -6.64 -33.14 -12.99
C ILE A 141 -8.05 -33.10 -12.38
N TRP A 142 -8.32 -32.17 -11.47
CA TRP A 142 -9.54 -32.16 -10.67
C TRP A 142 -10.42 -30.92 -10.86
N GLY A 143 -9.96 -29.90 -11.57
CA GLY A 143 -10.71 -28.64 -11.69
C GLY A 143 -10.85 -27.87 -10.37
N GLU A 144 -9.99 -28.14 -9.39
CA GLU A 144 -9.96 -27.53 -8.05
C GLU A 144 -8.68 -26.69 -7.87
N GLN A 145 -8.71 -25.64 -7.05
CA GLN A 145 -7.55 -24.78 -6.83
C GLN A 145 -6.41 -25.56 -6.16
N THR A 146 -6.72 -26.20 -5.04
CA THR A 146 -5.86 -27.13 -4.30
C THR A 146 -6.75 -28.04 -3.49
N ASP A 147 -6.53 -29.34 -3.60
CA ASP A 147 -7.17 -30.34 -2.75
C ASP A 147 -6.67 -30.19 -1.29
N VAL A 148 -7.57 -30.34 -0.31
CA VAL A 148 -7.26 -30.20 1.13
C VAL A 148 -7.15 -31.57 1.78
#